data_AF-A0A415FSS0-F1
#
_entry.id   AF-A0A415FSS0-F1
#
_cell.length_a   1.000
_cell.length_b   1.000
_cell.length_c   1.000
_cell.angle_alpha   90.00
_cell.angle_beta   90.00
_cell.angle_gamma   90.00
#
_symmetry.space_group_name_H-M   'P 1'
#
loop_
_entity.id
_entity.type
_entity.pdbx_description
1 polymer ?
#
loop_
_entity_poly.entity_id
_entity_poly.type
_entity_poly.pdbx_seq_one_letter_code
_entity_poly.pdbx_strand_id
1 'polypeptide(L)'
;MNVIKVTLGFLELAFALKFLSVADLAYGWRILDRETFLALWIVIFGLMGLYLLEKIKFPHDGDENRVGVGCFFLALVSLAFAVYMIPGLWGAPLKAVSAFAPPVMTQDFNLYSNEVHPKFKDYEIGMEYARQQGMPVMIDFTGYGCVNCRKMETAVWTDSKVGGIINDEYVLISLYVDDKTPLNEPINVVENGTERTLRTVGDKWSYLQRVKFGANAQPFYVLLDNDGNPLNKSYAYNEDIPKYMEFLQEGLERYVK
;
A
#
# COMPACT_ATOMS: atom_id res chain seq x y z
N MET A 1 -20.54 14.73 -27.38
CA MET A 1 -21.10 13.86 -26.32
C MET A 1 -20.39 12.50 -26.24
N ASN A 2 -19.99 11.89 -27.37
CA ASN A 2 -19.33 10.57 -27.37
C ASN A 2 -17.91 10.59 -26.77
N VAL A 3 -17.13 11.64 -27.06
CA VAL A 3 -15.79 11.84 -26.45
C VAL A 3 -15.81 11.80 -24.92
N ILE A 4 -16.78 12.46 -24.29
CA ILE A 4 -16.91 12.47 -22.82
C ILE A 4 -17.18 11.05 -22.30
N LYS A 5 -18.11 10.31 -22.94
CA LYS A 5 -18.45 8.94 -22.53
C LYS A 5 -17.25 8.00 -22.64
N VAL A 6 -16.52 8.05 -23.75
CA VAL A 6 -15.35 7.20 -23.96
C VAL A 6 -14.23 7.57 -22.96
N THR A 7 -14.01 8.86 -22.72
CA THR A 7 -13.03 9.35 -21.73
C THR A 7 -13.40 8.85 -20.32
N LEU A 8 -14.68 8.95 -19.92
CA LEU A 8 -15.15 8.41 -18.65
C LEU A 8 -14.97 6.89 -18.58
N GLY A 9 -15.22 6.16 -19.67
CA GLY A 9 -14.99 4.72 -19.74
C GLY A 9 -13.54 4.32 -19.47
N PHE A 10 -12.55 5.05 -20.01
CA PHE A 10 -11.13 4.82 -19.69
C PHE A 10 -10.83 5.06 -18.20
N LEU A 11 -11.36 6.15 -17.63
CA LEU A 11 -11.18 6.46 -16.21
C LEU A 11 -11.84 5.40 -15.31
N GLU A 12 -13.07 4.99 -15.63
CA GLU A 12 -13.78 3.93 -14.92
C GLU A 12 -13.00 2.61 -14.96
N LEU A 13 -12.43 2.25 -16.11
CA LEU A 13 -11.60 1.05 -16.23
C LEU A 13 -10.34 1.14 -15.34
N ALA A 14 -9.65 2.28 -15.33
CA ALA A 14 -8.49 2.49 -14.47
C ALA A 14 -8.85 2.38 -12.97
N PHE A 15 -9.96 3.01 -12.55
CA PHE A 15 -10.44 2.93 -11.18
C PHE A 15 -10.92 1.52 -10.81
N ALA A 16 -11.55 0.79 -11.73
CA ALA A 16 -11.96 -0.60 -11.52
C ALA A 16 -10.74 -1.49 -11.25
N LEU A 17 -9.64 -1.31 -11.99
CA LEU A 17 -8.38 -2.04 -11.73
C LEU A 17 -7.84 -1.79 -10.33
N LYS A 18 -8.00 -0.58 -9.78
CA LYS A 18 -7.58 -0.27 -8.40
C LYS A 18 -8.36 -1.07 -7.36
N PHE A 19 -9.66 -1.26 -7.55
CA PHE A 19 -10.45 -2.08 -6.61
C PHE A 19 -10.17 -3.57 -6.81
N LEU A 20 -9.95 -3.98 -8.06
CA LEU A 20 -9.60 -5.36 -8.38
C LEU A 20 -8.23 -5.74 -7.80
N SER A 21 -7.23 -4.85 -7.83
CA SER A 21 -5.91 -5.13 -7.25
C SER A 21 -5.96 -5.26 -5.72
N VAL A 22 -6.81 -4.49 -5.04
CA VAL A 22 -7.02 -4.65 -3.59
C VAL A 22 -7.63 -6.01 -3.27
N ALA A 23 -8.62 -6.45 -4.06
CA ALA A 23 -9.20 -7.79 -3.90
C ALA A 23 -8.17 -8.88 -4.20
N ASP A 24 -7.44 -8.76 -5.31
CA ASP A 24 -6.38 -9.69 -5.72
C ASP A 24 -5.36 -9.93 -4.61
N LEU A 25 -4.89 -8.86 -3.97
CA LEU A 25 -3.94 -8.96 -2.85
C LEU A 25 -4.57 -9.50 -1.57
N ALA A 26 -5.79 -9.07 -1.23
CA ALA A 26 -6.48 -9.53 -0.03
C ALA A 26 -6.82 -11.02 -0.07
N TYR A 27 -7.07 -11.57 -1.27
CA TYR A 27 -7.31 -13.00 -1.50
C TYR A 27 -6.05 -13.79 -1.92
N GLY A 28 -4.91 -13.12 -2.09
CA GLY A 28 -3.63 -13.77 -2.40
C GLY A 28 -3.53 -14.34 -3.83
N TRP A 29 -4.28 -13.82 -4.79
CA TRP A 29 -4.27 -14.29 -6.18
C TRP A 29 -2.98 -13.94 -6.94
N ARG A 30 -2.39 -12.77 -6.65
CA ARG A 30 -1.12 -12.29 -7.24
C ARG A 30 -1.19 -12.14 -8.78
N ILE A 31 -2.35 -11.77 -9.33
CA ILE A 31 -2.51 -11.53 -10.77
C ILE A 31 -2.29 -10.05 -11.11
N LEU A 32 -2.64 -9.15 -10.18
CA LEU A 32 -2.51 -7.70 -10.34
C LEU A 32 -1.46 -7.11 -9.39
N ASP A 33 -0.28 -7.71 -9.43
CA ASP A 33 0.91 -7.16 -8.81
C ASP A 33 1.29 -5.80 -9.45
N ARG A 34 2.17 -5.07 -8.76
CA ARG A 34 2.44 -3.65 -9.05
C ARG A 34 2.82 -3.40 -10.51
N GLU A 35 3.69 -4.23 -11.07
CA GLU A 35 4.15 -4.10 -12.46
C GLU A 35 3.02 -4.33 -13.47
N THR A 36 2.20 -5.37 -13.30
CA THR A 36 1.02 -5.64 -14.14
C THR A 36 0.02 -4.51 -14.04
N PHE A 37 -0.25 -4.04 -12.82
CA PHE A 37 -1.15 -2.91 -12.57
C PHE A 37 -0.67 -1.64 -13.28
N LEU A 38 0.61 -1.28 -13.12
CA LEU A 38 1.19 -0.09 -13.75
C LEU A 38 1.21 -0.22 -15.27
N ALA A 39 1.53 -1.39 -15.81
CA ALA A 39 1.52 -1.63 -17.26
C ALA A 39 0.12 -1.40 -17.85
N LEU A 40 -0.92 -1.94 -17.22
CA LEU A 40 -2.30 -1.72 -17.63
C LEU A 40 -2.70 -0.24 -17.55
N TRP A 41 -2.31 0.46 -16.47
CA TRP A 41 -2.58 1.89 -16.32
C TRP A 41 -1.87 2.73 -17.39
N ILE A 42 -0.60 2.47 -17.67
CA ILE A 42 0.16 3.15 -18.73
C ILE A 42 -0.53 2.97 -20.08
N VAL A 43 -0.97 1.75 -20.40
CA VAL A 43 -1.69 1.46 -21.65
C VAL A 43 -3.04 2.19 -21.69
N ILE A 44 -3.82 2.16 -20.61
CA ILE A 44 -5.13 2.83 -20.54
C ILE A 44 -5.00 4.34 -20.76
N PHE A 45 -4.11 5.00 -20.02
CA PHE A 45 -3.90 6.46 -20.16
C PHE A 45 -3.20 6.84 -21.48
N GLY A 46 -2.36 5.95 -22.01
CA GLY A 46 -1.78 6.09 -23.35
C GLY A 46 -2.85 6.05 -24.44
N LEU A 47 -3.72 5.04 -24.42
CA LEU A 47 -4.84 4.90 -25.36
C LEU A 47 -5.85 6.04 -25.22
N MET A 48 -6.16 6.48 -24.00
CA MET A 48 -7.01 7.65 -23.78
C MET A 48 -6.41 8.91 -24.39
N GLY A 49 -5.10 9.12 -24.25
CA GLY A 49 -4.39 10.23 -24.89
C GLY A 49 -4.44 10.17 -26.42
N LEU A 50 -4.19 9.00 -27.00
CA LEU A 50 -4.28 8.78 -28.46
C LEU A 50 -5.72 8.96 -28.98
N TYR A 51 -6.72 8.53 -28.22
CA TYR A 51 -8.13 8.75 -28.52
C TYR A 51 -8.48 10.24 -28.54
N LEU A 52 -8.06 11.00 -27.52
CA LEU A 52 -8.31 12.44 -27.42
C LEU A 52 -7.60 13.26 -28.52
N LEU A 53 -6.52 12.72 -29.10
CA LEU A 53 -5.86 13.27 -30.30
C LEU A 53 -6.49 12.80 -31.62
N GLU A 54 -7.63 12.11 -31.57
CA GLU A 54 -8.35 11.54 -32.73
C GLU A 54 -7.50 10.54 -33.54
N LYS A 55 -6.45 9.95 -32.96
CA LYS A 55 -5.63 8.90 -33.59
C LYS A 55 -6.32 7.53 -33.56
N ILE A 56 -7.22 7.34 -32.61
CA ILE A 56 -8.07 6.16 -32.45
C ILE A 56 -9.51 6.66 -32.50
N LYS A 57 -10.38 5.98 -33.26
CA LYS A 57 -11.82 6.27 -33.34
C LYS A 57 -12.61 5.00 -33.03
N PHE A 58 -13.73 5.16 -32.33
CA PHE A 58 -14.69 4.10 -32.08
C PHE A 58 -15.88 4.20 -33.04
N PRO A 59 -16.66 3.12 -33.24
CA PRO A 59 -17.72 3.05 -34.26
C PRO A 59 -18.81 4.13 -34.17
N HIS A 60 -18.94 4.80 -33.01
CA HIS A 60 -19.94 5.84 -32.78
C HIS A 60 -19.35 7.25 -32.81
N ASP A 61 -18.06 7.41 -33.12
CA ASP A 61 -17.45 8.73 -33.25
C ASP A 61 -17.76 9.37 -34.61
N GLY A 62 -17.87 10.70 -34.64
CA GLY A 62 -18.12 11.44 -35.88
C GLY A 62 -16.84 11.58 -36.74
N ASP A 63 -17.02 11.89 -38.03
CA ASP A 63 -15.93 12.11 -38.99
C ASP A 63 -15.22 13.46 -38.85
N GLU A 64 -15.35 14.13 -37.70
CA GLU A 64 -14.57 15.33 -37.42
C GLU A 64 -13.08 14.94 -37.29
N ASN A 65 -12.22 15.74 -37.94
CA ASN A 65 -10.76 15.55 -38.01
C ASN A 65 -10.02 16.77 -37.44
N ARG A 66 -10.61 17.43 -36.44
CA ARG A 66 -10.04 18.62 -35.82
C ARG A 66 -10.08 18.48 -34.31
N VAL A 67 -8.91 18.18 -33.74
CA VAL A 67 -8.72 18.14 -32.29
C VAL A 67 -9.02 19.52 -31.70
N GLY A 68 -10.08 19.60 -30.90
CA GLY A 68 -10.39 20.81 -30.13
C GLY A 68 -9.30 21.12 -29.10
N VAL A 69 -9.06 22.41 -28.83
CA VAL A 69 -8.00 22.88 -27.90
C VAL A 69 -8.11 22.20 -26.52
N GLY A 70 -9.32 22.05 -25.98
CA GLY A 70 -9.53 21.37 -24.70
C GLY A 70 -9.14 19.89 -24.73
N CYS A 71 -9.51 19.17 -25.79
CA CYS A 71 -9.13 17.77 -25.98
C CYS A 71 -7.62 17.60 -26.13
N PHE A 72 -6.96 18.54 -26.82
CA PHE A 72 -5.50 18.54 -26.95
C PHE A 72 -4.80 18.61 -25.60
N PHE A 73 -5.19 19.56 -24.73
CA PHE A 73 -4.59 19.67 -23.40
C PHE A 73 -4.93 18.47 -22.51
N LEU A 74 -6.15 17.94 -22.59
CA LEU A 74 -6.52 16.74 -21.85
C LEU A 74 -5.71 15.51 -22.31
N ALA A 75 -5.47 15.38 -23.61
CA ALA A 75 -4.60 14.36 -24.17
C ALA A 75 -3.16 14.50 -23.66
N LEU A 76 -2.64 15.72 -23.65
CA LEU A 76 -1.29 16.01 -23.17
C LEU A 76 -1.13 15.60 -21.69
N VAL A 77 -2.10 15.95 -20.84
CA VAL A 77 -2.12 15.54 -19.42
C VAL A 77 -2.17 14.02 -19.29
N SER A 78 -3.04 13.34 -20.07
CA SER A 78 -3.15 11.88 -20.06
C SER A 78 -1.86 11.18 -20.46
N LEU A 79 -1.22 11.64 -21.54
CA LEU A 79 0.05 11.07 -22.02
C LEU A 79 1.20 11.37 -21.06
N ALA A 80 1.27 12.59 -20.51
CA ALA A 80 2.26 12.94 -19.49
C ALA A 80 2.10 12.06 -18.24
N PHE A 81 0.86 11.78 -17.83
CA PHE A 81 0.56 10.88 -16.73
C PHE A 81 0.99 9.43 -17.02
N ALA A 82 0.75 8.92 -18.23
CA ALA A 82 1.25 7.62 -18.65
C ALA A 82 2.78 7.55 -18.61
N VAL A 83 3.47 8.56 -19.15
CA VAL A 83 4.95 8.65 -19.13
C VAL A 83 5.49 8.74 -17.71
N TYR A 84 4.83 9.47 -16.81
CA TYR A 84 5.22 9.58 -15.41
C TYR A 84 5.26 8.21 -14.69
N MET A 85 4.39 7.27 -15.06
CA MET A 85 4.33 5.94 -14.44
C MET A 85 5.40 4.98 -14.97
N ILE A 86 6.02 5.24 -16.12
CA ILE A 86 6.99 4.34 -16.76
C ILE A 86 8.14 3.95 -15.80
N PRO A 87 8.83 4.89 -15.10
CA PRO A 87 9.87 4.52 -14.15
C PRO A 87 9.43 3.59 -13.03
N GLY A 88 8.13 3.55 -12.70
CA GLY A 88 7.58 2.65 -11.70
C GLY A 88 7.71 1.17 -12.06
N LEU A 89 7.75 0.83 -13.35
CA LEU A 89 8.01 -0.53 -13.82
C LEU A 89 9.43 -1.02 -13.44
N TRP A 90 10.32 -0.12 -13.02
CA TRP A 90 11.67 -0.42 -12.50
C TRP A 90 11.81 -0.12 -11.00
N GLY A 91 10.69 0.08 -10.29
CA GLY A 91 10.65 0.18 -8.83
C GLY A 91 10.60 1.62 -8.30
N ALA A 92 10.52 2.63 -9.17
CA ALA A 92 10.36 4.01 -8.70
C ALA A 92 9.09 4.12 -7.82
N PRO A 93 9.15 4.87 -6.70
CA PRO A 93 8.07 4.87 -5.71
C PRO A 93 6.77 5.53 -6.20
N LEU A 94 6.84 6.33 -7.27
CA LEU A 94 5.70 7.02 -7.89
C LEU A 94 4.79 7.74 -6.87
N LYS A 95 5.37 8.64 -6.07
CA LYS A 95 4.70 9.30 -4.93
C LYS A 95 3.31 9.91 -5.26
N ALA A 96 3.08 10.38 -6.49
CA ALA A 96 1.79 10.97 -6.86
C ALA A 96 0.66 9.93 -7.01
N VAL A 97 0.99 8.67 -7.29
CA VAL A 97 0.01 7.59 -7.52
C VAL A 97 0.18 6.40 -6.58
N SER A 98 1.12 6.47 -5.64
CA SER A 98 1.41 5.40 -4.67
C SER A 98 0.18 5.02 -3.83
N ALA A 99 -0.70 5.98 -3.59
CA ALA A 99 -2.01 5.79 -2.96
C ALA A 99 -2.91 4.76 -3.67
N PHE A 100 -2.75 4.60 -4.98
CA PHE A 100 -3.60 3.74 -5.82
C PHE A 100 -2.87 2.50 -6.31
N ALA A 101 -1.55 2.57 -6.44
CA ALA A 101 -0.73 1.47 -6.90
C ALA A 101 -0.55 0.40 -5.82
N PRO A 102 -0.42 -0.88 -6.21
CA PRO A 102 -0.02 -1.94 -5.30
C PRO A 102 1.32 -1.64 -4.58
N PRO A 103 1.54 -2.26 -3.41
CA PRO A 103 2.79 -2.16 -2.65
C PRO A 103 4.04 -2.44 -3.49
N VAL A 104 5.18 -1.81 -3.19
CA VAL A 104 6.43 -2.08 -3.94
C VAL A 104 6.89 -3.53 -3.77
N MET A 105 6.66 -4.11 -2.60
CA MET A 105 6.93 -5.52 -2.28
C MET A 105 6.17 -6.55 -3.12
N THR A 106 5.17 -6.15 -3.92
CA THR A 106 4.53 -7.08 -4.87
C THR A 106 5.19 -7.06 -6.24
N GLN A 107 6.16 -6.19 -6.46
CA GLN A 107 6.90 -6.09 -7.71
C GLN A 107 8.08 -7.06 -7.74
N ASP A 108 8.24 -7.77 -8.85
CA ASP A 108 9.33 -8.74 -8.99
C ASP A 108 10.62 -8.06 -9.45
N PHE A 109 10.51 -7.09 -10.35
CA PHE A 109 11.65 -6.39 -10.90
C PHE A 109 11.84 -5.00 -10.26
N ASN A 110 12.88 -4.84 -9.44
CA ASN A 110 13.20 -3.58 -8.78
C ASN A 110 14.70 -3.25 -8.86
N LEU A 111 15.03 -2.04 -9.30
CA LEU A 111 16.42 -1.55 -9.35
C LEU A 111 16.86 -0.80 -8.08
N TYR A 112 15.93 -0.50 -7.18
CA TYR A 112 16.21 0.20 -5.93
C TYR A 112 16.42 -0.80 -4.80
N SER A 113 17.51 -0.63 -4.03
CA SER A 113 17.91 -1.57 -2.96
C SER A 113 17.49 -1.13 -1.56
N ASN A 114 17.00 0.10 -1.39
CA ASN A 114 16.65 0.67 -0.08
C ASN A 114 15.17 0.46 0.24
N GLU A 115 14.70 -0.75 0.05
CA GLU A 115 13.31 -1.10 0.29
C GLU A 115 13.14 -1.60 1.71
N VAL A 116 12.11 -1.08 2.38
CA VAL A 116 11.69 -1.63 3.66
C VAL A 116 10.77 -2.81 3.38
N HIS A 117 11.22 -4.00 3.77
CA HIS A 117 10.43 -5.22 3.61
C HIS A 117 10.02 -5.76 4.97
N PRO A 118 8.73 -6.09 5.18
CA PRO A 118 8.34 -6.79 6.39
C PRO A 118 9.03 -8.16 6.41
N LYS A 119 9.83 -8.41 7.46
CA LYS A 119 10.49 -9.70 7.67
C LYS A 119 9.45 -10.79 7.95
N PHE A 120 8.36 -10.42 8.63
CA PHE A 120 7.29 -11.35 8.99
C PHE A 120 5.90 -10.75 8.76
N LYS A 121 4.94 -11.63 8.45
CA LYS A 121 3.50 -11.35 8.48
C LYS A 121 2.77 -12.08 9.61
N ASP A 122 3.48 -12.97 10.29
CA ASP A 122 3.00 -13.69 11.46
C ASP A 122 3.64 -13.09 12.72
N TYR A 123 2.79 -12.66 13.64
CA TYR A 123 3.22 -12.05 14.90
C TYR A 123 4.07 -13.00 15.75
N GLU A 124 3.64 -14.24 15.94
CA GLU A 124 4.30 -15.16 16.87
C GLU A 124 5.69 -15.55 16.35
N ILE A 125 5.78 -15.85 15.05
CA ILE A 125 7.06 -16.18 14.40
C ILE A 125 8.01 -14.97 14.46
N GLY A 126 7.50 -13.77 14.19
CA GLY A 126 8.32 -12.56 14.20
C GLY A 126 8.80 -12.17 15.60
N MET A 127 7.95 -12.29 16.62
CA MET A 127 8.32 -12.04 18.01
C MET A 127 9.37 -13.03 18.51
N GLU A 128 9.21 -14.33 18.22
CA GLU A 128 10.19 -15.34 18.61
C GLU A 128 11.53 -15.13 17.90
N TYR A 129 11.53 -14.79 16.61
CA TYR A 129 12.76 -14.42 15.90
C TYR A 129 13.44 -13.21 16.55
N ALA A 130 12.68 -12.17 16.88
CA ALA A 130 13.21 -10.97 17.52
C ALA A 130 13.85 -11.28 18.88
N ARG A 131 13.22 -12.16 19.67
CA ARG A 131 13.74 -12.66 20.94
C ARG A 131 15.05 -13.42 20.76
N GLN A 132 15.18 -14.24 19.72
CA GLN A 132 16.41 -14.99 19.43
C GLN A 132 17.56 -14.07 18.96
N GLN A 133 17.23 -12.99 18.23
CA GLN A 133 18.22 -12.03 17.76
C GLN A 133 18.55 -10.92 18.79
N GLY A 134 17.76 -10.80 19.87
CA GLY A 134 17.89 -9.70 20.82
C GLY A 134 17.66 -8.34 20.16
N MET A 135 16.60 -8.25 19.34
CA MET A 135 16.19 -7.05 18.61
C MET A 135 14.78 -6.61 19.01
N PRO A 136 14.47 -5.31 19.03
CA PRO A 136 13.12 -4.82 19.22
C PRO A 136 12.24 -5.09 18.00
N VAL A 137 10.93 -5.07 18.22
CA VAL A 137 9.93 -5.35 17.19
C VAL A 137 9.19 -4.08 16.82
N MET A 138 8.98 -3.88 15.53
CA MET A 138 8.07 -2.87 15.00
C MET A 138 6.85 -3.56 14.40
N ILE A 139 5.70 -3.38 15.04
CA ILE A 139 4.41 -3.82 14.51
C ILE A 139 3.85 -2.73 13.60
N ASP A 140 3.55 -3.09 12.36
CA ASP A 140 2.88 -2.26 11.37
C ASP A 140 1.47 -2.83 11.12
N PHE A 141 0.45 -2.24 11.75
CA PHE A 141 -0.94 -2.52 11.39
C PHE A 141 -1.28 -1.79 10.10
N THR A 142 -1.44 -2.56 9.03
CA THR A 142 -1.56 -2.08 7.65
C THR A 142 -2.70 -2.77 6.93
N GLY A 143 -2.90 -2.43 5.66
CA GLY A 143 -3.87 -3.11 4.81
C GLY A 143 -3.51 -2.97 3.33
N TYR A 144 -3.90 -3.96 2.53
CA TYR A 144 -3.72 -3.94 1.08
C TYR A 144 -4.44 -2.75 0.43
N GLY A 145 -5.63 -2.39 0.94
CA GLY A 145 -6.40 -1.24 0.49
C GLY A 145 -6.07 0.09 1.16
N CYS A 146 -5.09 0.12 2.08
CA CYS A 146 -4.81 1.29 2.92
C CYS A 146 -4.00 2.37 2.18
N VAL A 147 -4.68 3.39 1.67
CA VAL A 147 -4.07 4.53 0.97
C VAL A 147 -3.01 5.25 1.81
N ASN A 148 -3.32 5.56 3.07
CA ASN A 148 -2.39 6.28 3.94
C ASN A 148 -1.15 5.45 4.31
N CYS A 149 -1.28 4.12 4.35
CA CYS A 149 -0.15 3.22 4.57
C CYS A 149 0.82 3.30 3.37
N ARG A 150 0.29 3.26 2.14
CA ARG A 150 1.13 3.42 0.92
C ARG A 150 1.84 4.77 0.87
N LYS A 151 1.17 5.83 1.35
CA LYS A 151 1.78 7.16 1.47
C LYS A 151 2.93 7.17 2.45
N MET A 152 2.77 6.60 3.65
CA MET A 152 3.87 6.48 4.63
C MET A 152 5.07 5.74 4.06
N GLU A 153 4.84 4.60 3.41
CA GLU A 153 5.93 3.82 2.82
C GLU A 153 6.71 4.63 1.77
N THR A 154 5.99 5.30 0.87
CA THR A 154 6.61 6.02 -0.26
C THR A 154 7.14 7.40 0.11
N ALA A 155 6.61 8.06 1.14
CA ALA A 155 7.05 9.37 1.60
C ALA A 155 8.11 9.30 2.70
N VAL A 156 7.99 8.34 3.62
CA VAL A 156 8.78 8.25 4.85
C VAL A 156 9.74 7.05 4.82
N TRP A 157 9.27 5.83 4.51
CA TRP A 157 10.13 4.64 4.57
C TRP A 157 11.19 4.58 3.47
N THR A 158 10.97 5.28 2.36
CA THR A 158 11.99 5.44 1.30
C THR A 158 13.13 6.39 1.68
N ASP A 159 13.03 7.11 2.79
CA ASP A 159 14.17 7.86 3.32
C ASP A 159 15.26 6.88 3.79
N SER A 160 16.49 7.07 3.31
CA SER A 160 17.60 6.13 3.57
C SER A 160 17.90 5.91 5.05
N LYS A 161 17.68 6.91 5.92
CA LYS A 161 17.95 6.77 7.36
C LYS A 161 16.82 6.01 8.03
N VAL A 162 15.57 6.35 7.71
CA VAL A 162 14.40 5.63 8.22
C VAL A 162 14.45 4.16 7.78
N GLY A 163 14.64 3.92 6.49
CA GLY A 163 14.70 2.56 5.95
C GLY A 163 15.83 1.74 6.54
N GLY A 164 17.02 2.33 6.73
CA GLY A 164 18.14 1.69 7.42
C GLY A 164 17.78 1.27 8.85
N ILE A 165 17.21 2.17 9.65
CA ILE A 165 16.80 1.85 11.03
C ILE A 165 15.78 0.70 11.05
N ILE A 166 14.76 0.74 10.19
CA ILE A 166 13.73 -0.31 10.19
C ILE A 166 14.30 -1.67 9.77
N ASN A 167 15.16 -1.70 8.74
CA ASN A 167 15.70 -2.94 8.20
C ASN A 167 16.77 -3.57 9.13
N ASP A 168 17.62 -2.74 9.71
CA ASP A 168 18.83 -3.17 10.41
C ASP A 168 18.62 -3.28 11.92
N GLU A 169 17.84 -2.38 12.53
CA GLU A 169 17.70 -2.27 13.99
C GLU A 169 16.36 -2.84 14.52
N TYR A 170 15.37 -3.04 13.65
CA TYR A 170 14.08 -3.61 14.03
C TYR A 170 13.76 -4.94 13.32
N VAL A 171 12.92 -5.74 13.98
CA VAL A 171 12.17 -6.79 13.32
C VAL A 171 10.80 -6.24 12.95
N LEU A 172 10.63 -5.91 11.66
CA LEU A 172 9.36 -5.41 11.13
C LEU A 172 8.37 -6.58 10.93
N ILE A 173 7.20 -6.46 11.56
CA ILE A 173 6.06 -7.37 11.39
C ILE A 173 4.87 -6.57 10.86
N SER A 174 4.46 -6.83 9.61
CA SER A 174 3.28 -6.18 9.02
C SER A 174 2.04 -7.04 9.18
N LEU A 175 1.08 -6.53 9.95
CA LEU A 175 -0.20 -7.18 10.25
C LEU A 175 -1.30 -6.59 9.36
N TYR A 176 -1.66 -7.33 8.31
CA TYR A 176 -2.68 -6.92 7.35
C TYR A 176 -4.09 -7.15 7.91
N VAL A 177 -4.82 -6.07 8.19
CA VAL A 177 -6.16 -6.12 8.79
C VAL A 177 -7.27 -6.47 7.80
N ASP A 178 -6.99 -6.42 6.51
CA ASP A 178 -7.91 -6.73 5.41
C ASP A 178 -7.59 -8.06 4.71
N ASP A 179 -6.63 -8.83 5.22
CA ASP A 179 -6.25 -10.15 4.69
C ASP A 179 -7.40 -11.16 4.83
N LYS A 180 -7.75 -11.83 3.71
CA LYS A 180 -8.88 -12.78 3.62
C LYS A 180 -8.47 -14.23 3.78
N THR A 181 -7.21 -14.51 4.10
CA THR A 181 -6.77 -15.86 4.45
C THR A 181 -7.61 -16.39 5.60
N PRO A 182 -8.31 -17.54 5.44
CA PRO A 182 -9.11 -18.13 6.51
C PRO A 182 -8.21 -18.53 7.69
N LEU A 183 -8.72 -18.34 8.90
CA LEU A 183 -8.12 -18.96 10.09
C LEU A 183 -8.34 -20.47 10.05
N ASN A 184 -7.42 -21.24 10.65
CA ASN A 184 -7.57 -22.68 10.80
C ASN A 184 -8.90 -23.04 11.48
N GLU A 185 -9.27 -22.27 12.50
CA GLU A 185 -10.54 -22.39 13.21
C GLU A 185 -11.12 -20.99 13.49
N PRO A 186 -12.45 -20.78 13.33
CA PRO A 186 -13.08 -19.53 13.72
C PRO A 186 -12.97 -19.26 15.22
N ILE A 187 -12.70 -18.01 15.59
CA ILE A 187 -12.54 -17.60 16.99
C ILE A 187 -13.74 -16.74 17.40
N ASN A 188 -14.51 -17.18 18.39
CA ASN A 188 -15.58 -16.36 18.98
C ASN A 188 -15.00 -15.46 20.07
N VAL A 189 -15.27 -14.16 19.94
CA VAL A 189 -14.81 -13.14 20.89
C VAL A 189 -15.97 -12.26 21.31
N VAL A 190 -15.90 -11.74 22.54
CA VAL A 190 -16.82 -10.72 23.03
C VAL A 190 -16.11 -9.38 23.00
N GLU A 191 -16.68 -8.42 22.27
CA GLU A 191 -16.15 -7.05 22.16
C GLU A 191 -17.27 -6.09 22.54
N ASN A 192 -17.07 -5.29 23.60
CA ASN A 192 -18.06 -4.34 24.12
C ASN A 192 -19.45 -4.95 24.35
N GLY A 193 -19.50 -6.19 24.86
CA GLY A 193 -20.75 -6.91 25.12
C GLY A 193 -21.44 -7.49 23.89
N THR A 194 -20.83 -7.42 22.71
CA THR A 194 -21.33 -8.03 21.48
C THR A 194 -20.45 -9.23 21.10
N GLU A 195 -21.07 -10.39 20.85
CA GLU A 195 -20.37 -11.55 20.30
C GLU A 195 -20.02 -11.33 18.82
N ARG A 196 -18.77 -11.63 18.45
CA ARG A 196 -18.26 -11.57 17.08
C ARG A 196 -17.46 -12.83 16.80
N THR A 197 -17.58 -13.36 15.59
CA THR A 197 -16.77 -14.50 15.12
C THR A 197 -15.70 -13.99 14.15
N LEU A 198 -14.44 -14.18 14.50
CA LEU A 198 -13.28 -13.90 13.66
C LEU A 198 -13.07 -15.10 12.73
N ARG A 199 -12.98 -14.85 11.41
CA ARG A 199 -12.90 -15.92 10.39
C ARG A 199 -11.61 -15.86 9.59
N THR A 200 -11.00 -14.68 9.50
CA THR A 200 -9.82 -14.42 8.68
C THR A 200 -8.67 -13.88 9.50
N VAL A 201 -7.46 -13.95 8.94
CA VAL A 201 -6.25 -13.32 9.49
C VAL A 201 -6.47 -11.82 9.71
N GLY A 202 -7.13 -11.14 8.76
CA GLY A 202 -7.49 -9.74 8.90
C GLY A 202 -8.42 -9.47 10.08
N ASP A 203 -9.46 -10.30 10.28
CA ASP A 203 -10.36 -10.17 11.43
C ASP A 203 -9.59 -10.29 12.76
N LYS A 204 -8.65 -11.25 12.84
CA LYS A 204 -7.79 -11.46 14.01
C LYS A 204 -6.98 -10.22 14.34
N TRP A 205 -6.26 -9.65 13.37
CA TRP A 205 -5.41 -8.49 13.60
C TRP A 205 -6.20 -7.20 13.84
N SER A 206 -7.31 -7.01 13.13
CA SER A 206 -8.23 -5.90 13.36
C SER A 206 -8.81 -5.94 14.79
N TYR A 207 -9.21 -7.13 15.26
CA TYR A 207 -9.67 -7.33 16.63
C TYR A 207 -8.56 -7.03 17.66
N LEU A 208 -7.37 -7.61 17.49
CA LEU A 208 -6.22 -7.40 18.37
C LEU A 208 -5.91 -5.89 18.51
N GLN A 209 -5.87 -5.17 17.39
CA GLN A 209 -5.57 -3.73 17.36
C GLN A 209 -6.53 -2.95 18.27
N ARG A 210 -7.83 -3.25 18.18
CA ARG A 210 -8.87 -2.58 18.97
C ARG A 210 -8.77 -2.91 20.45
N VAL A 211 -8.65 -4.19 20.80
CA VAL A 211 -8.69 -4.61 22.21
C VAL A 211 -7.41 -4.31 22.97
N LYS A 212 -6.25 -4.33 22.29
CA LYS A 212 -4.95 -4.05 22.93
C LYS A 212 -4.59 -2.57 22.92
N PHE A 213 -4.88 -1.87 21.83
CA PHE A 213 -4.40 -0.50 21.63
C PHE A 213 -5.51 0.55 21.55
N GLY A 214 -6.79 0.15 21.61
CA GLY A 214 -7.92 1.09 21.49
C GLY A 214 -7.98 1.79 20.13
N ALA A 215 -7.35 1.22 19.10
CA ALA A 215 -7.21 1.81 17.77
C ALA A 215 -7.82 0.91 16.69
N ASN A 216 -8.39 1.53 15.66
CA ASN A 216 -8.99 0.84 14.51
C ASN A 216 -8.60 1.47 13.16
N ALA A 217 -7.68 2.44 13.17
CA ALA A 217 -7.20 3.13 11.98
C ALA A 217 -5.85 2.56 11.54
N GLN A 218 -5.58 2.63 10.23
CA GLN A 218 -4.29 2.25 9.63
C GLN A 218 -3.80 3.43 8.76
N PRO A 219 -2.48 3.68 8.67
CA PRO A 219 -1.40 2.95 9.32
C PRO A 219 -1.33 3.19 10.83
N PHE A 220 -0.89 2.18 11.57
CA PHE A 220 -0.68 2.28 13.01
C PHE A 220 0.53 1.45 13.43
N TYR A 221 1.54 2.13 13.98
CA TYR A 221 2.84 1.58 14.32
C TYR A 221 3.00 1.47 15.83
N VAL A 222 3.51 0.33 16.29
CA VAL A 222 3.81 0.08 17.70
C VAL A 222 5.20 -0.54 17.82
N LEU A 223 6.03 -0.01 18.71
CA LEU A 223 7.36 -0.55 19.02
C LEU A 223 7.27 -1.38 20.28
N LEU A 224 7.73 -2.62 20.24
CA LEU A 224 7.64 -3.58 21.33
C LEU A 224 9.02 -4.15 21.69
N ASP A 225 9.22 -4.46 22.98
CA ASP A 225 10.29 -5.34 23.43
C ASP A 225 9.96 -6.82 23.11
N ASN A 226 10.81 -7.76 23.54
CA ASN A 226 10.61 -9.18 23.25
C ASN A 226 9.53 -9.85 24.10
N ASP A 227 9.07 -9.18 25.16
CA ASP A 227 7.95 -9.64 26.01
C ASP A 227 6.60 -9.02 25.56
N GLY A 228 6.63 -8.17 24.52
CA GLY A 228 5.46 -7.50 23.97
C GLY A 228 5.06 -6.22 24.71
N ASN A 229 5.93 -5.66 25.55
CA ASN A 229 5.67 -4.37 26.19
C ASN A 229 5.98 -3.20 25.23
N PRO A 230 5.13 -2.17 25.19
CA PRO A 230 5.39 -0.98 24.38
C PRO A 230 6.65 -0.23 24.80
N LEU A 231 7.55 0.01 23.85
CA LEU A 231 8.74 0.84 24.03
C LEU A 231 8.43 2.33 23.87
N ASN A 232 7.37 2.68 23.15
CA ASN A 232 6.95 4.06 22.96
C ASN A 232 5.42 4.20 22.82
N LYS A 233 4.94 5.44 22.77
CA LYS A 233 3.60 5.75 22.27
C LYS A 233 3.50 5.29 20.82
N SER A 234 2.31 4.86 20.41
CA SER A 234 2.06 4.49 19.03
C SER A 234 2.20 5.68 18.08
N TYR A 235 2.50 5.39 16.82
CA TYR A 235 2.57 6.36 15.74
C TYR A 235 1.50 6.04 14.69
N ALA A 236 0.88 7.06 14.09
CA ALA A 236 -0.16 6.90 13.08
C ALA A 236 0.24 7.58 11.76
N TYR A 237 -0.71 7.93 10.90
CA TYR A 237 -0.39 8.65 9.65
C TYR A 237 0.19 10.04 9.92
N ASN A 238 1.46 10.24 9.57
CA ASN A 238 2.13 11.54 9.51
C ASN A 238 3.41 11.42 8.69
N GLU A 239 3.49 12.16 7.58
CA GLU A 239 4.61 12.09 6.61
C GLU A 239 5.88 12.87 7.07
N ASP A 240 5.90 13.35 8.31
CA ASP A 240 7.01 14.09 8.92
C ASP A 240 8.17 13.13 9.28
N ILE A 241 9.16 13.05 8.38
CA ILE A 241 10.35 12.19 8.50
C ILE A 241 11.10 12.41 9.83
N PRO A 242 11.45 13.65 10.25
CA PRO A 242 12.05 13.90 11.56
C PRO A 242 11.29 13.29 12.74
N LYS A 243 9.97 13.48 12.80
CA LYS A 243 9.16 12.90 13.90
C LYS A 243 9.12 11.38 13.85
N TYR A 244 9.13 10.80 12.65
CA TYR A 244 9.15 9.35 12.52
C TYR A 244 10.49 8.76 12.96
N MET A 245 11.61 9.43 12.64
CA MET A 245 12.93 9.05 13.13
C MET A 245 13.01 9.13 14.66
N GLU A 246 12.50 10.21 15.26
CA GLU A 246 12.45 10.37 16.73
C GLU A 246 11.67 9.22 17.38
N PHE A 247 10.50 8.88 16.83
CA PHE A 247 9.70 7.73 17.29
C PHE A 247 10.51 6.42 17.29
N LEU A 248 11.22 6.12 16.19
CA LEU A 248 12.03 4.91 16.06
C LEU A 248 13.23 4.92 17.02
N GLN A 249 13.93 6.05 17.14
CA GLN A 249 15.11 6.19 17.99
C GLN A 249 14.77 6.06 19.47
N GLU A 250 13.71 6.73 19.95
CA GLU A 250 13.26 6.57 21.33
C GLU A 250 12.90 5.12 21.67
N GLY A 251 12.38 4.36 20.71
CA GLY A 251 12.11 2.94 20.89
C GLY A 251 13.39 2.12 21.09
N LEU A 252 14.43 2.38 20.29
CA LEU A 252 15.73 1.73 20.42
C LEU A 252 16.41 2.05 21.73
N GLU A 253 16.37 3.31 22.17
CA GLU A 253 16.98 3.76 23.43
C GLU A 253 16.33 3.12 24.66
N ARG A 254 15.03 2.83 24.59
CA ARG A 254 14.28 2.19 25.69
C ARG A 254 14.34 0.67 25.65
N TYR A 255 14.76 0.07 24.55
CA TYR A 255 14.89 -1.37 24.44
C TYR A 255 16.11 -1.86 25.23
N VAL A 256 15.84 -2.72 26.20
CA VAL A 256 16.87 -3.39 27.00
C VAL A 256 16.88 -4.86 26.58
N LYS A 257 18.07 -5.35 26.24
CA LYS A 257 18.31 -6.74 25.84
C LYS A 257 18.10 -7.73 26.98
#